data_AF-A0A166G9K0-F1
#
_entry.id   AF-A0A166G9K0-F1
#
_cell.length_a   1.000
_cell.length_b   1.000
_cell.length_c   1.000
_cell.angle_alpha   90.00
_cell.angle_beta   90.00
_cell.angle_gamma   90.00
#
_symmetry.space_group_name_H-M   'P 1'
#
loop_
_entity.id
_entity.type
_entity.pdbx_description
1 polymer ?
#
loop_
_entity_poly.entity_id
_entity_poly.type
_entity_poly.pdbx_seq_one_letter_code
_entity_poly.pdbx_strand_id
1 'polypeptide(L)'
;MGSPPAPRAGETDHANLGNTFIDPQDKFWSLYLSDAEKYDKLRIESWKGDTEGILIFTGLFAATVATFTVASYSMLFPDPTQHTAALLTTLIALSVNGSQAIVIPAPPVFQASTAAVCINALWIISLFLALACALAATLVQQWTRRYAHHVQRRAPPHIRGPVHVVLVMGLRRFGMKQAVAAIICTLHISVGLFLAGLGVYMSSAN
;
A
#
# COMPACT_ATOMS: atom_id res chain seq x y z
N MET A 1 -51.43 6.97 -62.92
CA MET A 1 -50.92 7.62 -61.70
C MET A 1 -50.35 6.53 -60.80
N GLY A 2 -49.03 6.28 -60.89
CA GLY A 2 -48.34 5.30 -60.05
C GLY A 2 -47.68 6.01 -58.88
N SER A 3 -47.97 5.56 -57.65
CA SER A 3 -47.37 6.09 -56.43
C SER A 3 -45.87 5.81 -56.38
N PRO A 4 -45.03 6.72 -55.85
CA PRO A 4 -43.60 6.49 -55.73
C PRO A 4 -43.30 5.39 -54.69
N PRO A 5 -42.25 4.59 -54.89
CA PRO A 5 -41.90 3.50 -53.98
C PRO A 5 -41.36 4.03 -52.65
N ALA A 6 -41.73 3.35 -51.56
CA ALA A 6 -41.30 3.66 -50.21
C ALA A 6 -39.77 3.49 -50.04
N PRO A 7 -39.10 4.36 -49.25
CA PRO A 7 -37.67 4.26 -49.04
C PRO A 7 -37.31 3.01 -48.23
N ARG A 8 -36.21 2.34 -48.62
CA ARG A 8 -35.70 1.12 -47.97
C ARG A 8 -35.10 1.45 -46.61
N ALA A 9 -35.37 0.59 -45.62
CA ALA A 9 -35.03 0.70 -44.21
C ALA A 9 -33.52 0.66 -43.86
N GLY A 10 -32.63 1.04 -44.78
CA GLY A 10 -31.17 1.08 -44.56
C GLY A 10 -30.50 2.36 -45.07
N GLU A 11 -31.23 3.30 -45.67
CA GLU A 11 -30.65 4.51 -46.28
C GLU A 11 -30.69 5.75 -45.36
N THR A 12 -31.32 5.63 -44.19
CA THR A 12 -31.51 6.73 -43.23
C THR A 12 -30.45 6.82 -42.13
N ASP A 13 -29.60 5.80 -41.95
CA ASP A 13 -28.64 5.77 -40.82
C ASP A 13 -27.36 6.57 -41.06
N HIS A 14 -26.89 6.67 -42.31
CA HIS A 14 -25.69 7.46 -42.64
C HIS A 14 -25.94 8.97 -42.69
N ALA A 15 -27.19 9.39 -42.92
CA ALA A 15 -27.56 10.81 -43.01
C ALA A 15 -27.80 11.46 -41.64
N ASN A 16 -28.01 10.68 -40.58
CA ASN A 16 -28.49 11.20 -39.30
C ASN A 16 -27.40 11.56 -38.28
N LEU A 17 -26.14 11.14 -38.50
CA LEU A 17 -25.01 11.61 -37.68
C LEU A 17 -24.64 13.08 -37.98
N GLY A 18 -25.06 13.62 -39.13
CA GLY A 18 -24.79 15.00 -39.51
C GLY A 18 -25.55 16.04 -38.67
N ASN A 19 -26.73 15.67 -38.15
CA ASN A 19 -27.68 16.59 -37.53
C ASN A 19 -27.84 16.41 -36.01
N THR A 20 -27.09 15.51 -35.36
CA THR A 20 -27.23 15.27 -33.90
C THR A 20 -26.53 16.32 -33.03
N PHE A 21 -25.65 17.14 -33.61
CA PHE A 21 -24.85 18.13 -32.89
C PHE A 21 -25.22 19.54 -33.34
N ILE A 22 -25.98 20.26 -32.51
CA ILE A 22 -26.44 21.63 -32.77
C ILE A 22 -25.28 22.65 -32.65
N ASP A 23 -24.19 22.28 -31.95
CA ASP A 23 -23.02 23.14 -31.71
C ASP A 23 -21.70 22.46 -32.18
N PRO A 24 -20.86 23.12 -32.99
CA PRO A 24 -19.51 22.66 -33.34
C PRO A 24 -18.64 22.27 -32.15
N GLN A 25 -18.82 22.91 -30.99
CA GLN A 25 -18.08 22.58 -29.76
C GLN A 25 -18.47 21.19 -29.23
N ASP A 26 -19.75 20.83 -29.29
CA ASP A 26 -20.22 19.51 -28.86
C ASP A 26 -19.66 18.39 -29.73
N LYS A 27 -19.48 18.64 -31.03
CA LYS A 27 -18.82 17.70 -31.95
C LYS A 27 -17.34 17.50 -31.59
N PHE A 28 -16.61 18.57 -31.29
CA PHE A 28 -15.22 18.46 -30.86
C PHE A 28 -15.09 17.69 -29.53
N TRP A 29 -15.88 18.07 -28.53
CA TRP A 29 -15.81 17.45 -27.20
C TRP A 29 -16.29 16.01 -27.20
N SER A 30 -17.30 15.65 -28.01
CA SER A 30 -17.75 14.26 -28.14
C SER A 30 -16.68 13.38 -28.78
N LEU A 31 -16.01 13.86 -29.83
CA LEU A 31 -14.90 13.13 -30.45
C LEU A 31 -13.73 12.96 -29.46
N TYR A 32 -13.33 14.05 -28.78
CA TYR A 32 -12.30 14.01 -27.74
C TYR A 32 -12.62 13.02 -26.61
N LEU A 33 -13.83 13.09 -26.04
CA LEU A 33 -14.26 12.22 -24.94
C LEU A 33 -14.32 10.76 -25.38
N SER A 34 -14.78 10.47 -26.61
CA SER A 34 -14.85 9.10 -27.13
C SER A 34 -13.47 8.44 -27.25
N ASP A 35 -12.43 9.22 -27.54
CA ASP A 35 -11.05 8.73 -27.57
C ASP A 35 -10.48 8.61 -26.15
N ALA A 36 -10.70 9.63 -25.32
CA ALA A 36 -10.23 9.67 -23.94
C ALA A 36 -10.79 8.54 -23.06
N GLU A 37 -12.07 8.19 -23.21
CA GLU A 37 -12.72 7.12 -22.45
C GLU A 37 -12.04 5.75 -22.62
N LYS A 38 -11.46 5.49 -23.81
CA LYS A 38 -10.72 4.24 -24.07
C LYS A 38 -9.46 4.16 -23.21
N TYR A 39 -8.67 5.24 -23.19
CA TYR A 39 -7.45 5.33 -22.38
C TYR A 39 -7.74 5.31 -20.89
N ASP A 40 -8.80 6.00 -20.47
CA ASP A 40 -9.19 6.06 -19.07
C ASP A 40 -9.64 4.71 -18.53
N LYS A 41 -10.42 3.96 -19.31
CA LYS A 41 -10.84 2.61 -18.92
C LYS A 41 -9.62 1.71 -18.65
N LEU A 42 -8.67 1.68 -19.58
CA LEU A 42 -7.45 0.88 -19.46
C LEU A 42 -6.61 1.29 -18.23
N ARG A 43 -6.47 2.60 -17.99
CA ARG A 43 -5.69 3.12 -16.84
C ARG A 43 -6.36 2.80 -15.50
N ILE A 44 -7.67 2.99 -15.41
CA ILE A 44 -8.45 2.68 -14.21
C ILE A 44 -8.33 1.19 -13.88
N GLU A 45 -8.45 0.32 -14.88
CA GLU A 45 -8.36 -1.13 -14.70
C GLU A 45 -6.96 -1.56 -14.26
N SER A 46 -5.91 -1.03 -14.90
CA SER A 46 -4.52 -1.26 -14.50
C SER A 46 -4.24 -0.81 -13.07
N TRP A 47 -4.55 0.42 -12.69
CA TRP A 47 -4.29 0.90 -11.34
C TRP A 47 -5.09 0.18 -10.27
N LYS A 48 -6.32 -0.23 -10.60
CA LYS A 48 -7.12 -1.05 -9.69
C LYS A 48 -6.43 -2.39 -9.44
N GLY A 49 -6.01 -3.08 -10.50
CA GLY A 49 -5.28 -4.35 -10.38
C GLY A 49 -3.98 -4.21 -9.58
N ASP A 50 -3.17 -3.21 -9.90
CA ASP A 50 -1.89 -2.97 -9.22
C ASP A 50 -2.10 -2.71 -7.71
N THR A 51 -3.04 -1.82 -7.36
CA THR A 51 -3.30 -1.47 -5.95
C THR A 51 -3.94 -2.60 -5.17
N GLU A 52 -4.77 -3.43 -5.79
CA GLU A 52 -5.36 -4.62 -5.16
C GLU A 52 -4.27 -5.66 -4.85
N GLY A 53 -3.38 -5.94 -5.81
CA GLY A 53 -2.23 -6.83 -5.59
C GLY A 53 -1.30 -6.32 -4.48
N ILE A 54 -0.99 -5.02 -4.47
CA ILE A 54 -0.19 -4.39 -3.41
C ILE A 54 -0.86 -4.58 -2.05
N LEU A 55 -2.17 -4.35 -1.94
CA LEU A 55 -2.88 -4.41 -0.66
C LEU A 55 -2.90 -5.84 -0.09
N ILE A 56 -3.14 -6.85 -0.93
CA ILE A 56 -3.11 -8.26 -0.53
C ILE A 56 -1.70 -8.64 -0.03
N PHE A 57 -0.67 -8.34 -0.84
CA PHE A 57 0.70 -8.66 -0.47
C PHE A 57 1.12 -7.95 0.83
N THR A 58 0.83 -6.66 0.92
CA THR A 58 1.21 -5.82 2.07
C THR A 58 0.51 -6.29 3.35
N GLY A 59 -0.76 -6.70 3.27
CA GLY A 59 -1.48 -7.25 4.42
C GLY A 59 -0.88 -8.56 4.93
N LEU A 60 -0.56 -9.50 4.01
CA LEU A 60 0.10 -10.76 4.35
C LEU A 60 1.48 -10.53 4.95
N PHE A 61 2.28 -9.68 4.30
CA PHE A 61 3.61 -9.32 4.77
C PHE A 61 3.57 -8.64 6.15
N ALA A 62 2.66 -7.68 6.36
CA ALA A 62 2.48 -7.03 7.66
C ALA A 62 2.12 -8.03 8.77
N ALA A 63 1.27 -9.02 8.48
CA ALA A 63 0.95 -10.08 9.44
C ALA A 63 2.17 -10.95 9.78
N THR A 64 2.97 -11.32 8.78
CA THR A 64 4.24 -12.03 9.00
C THR A 64 5.20 -11.20 9.86
N VAL A 65 5.48 -9.95 9.49
CA VAL A 65 6.38 -9.07 10.25
C VAL A 65 5.87 -8.86 11.67
N ALA A 66 4.56 -8.65 11.87
CA ALA A 66 3.96 -8.51 13.19
C ALA A 66 4.16 -9.77 14.05
N THR A 67 4.05 -10.97 13.46
CA THR A 67 4.28 -12.23 14.16
C THR A 67 5.72 -12.33 14.67
N PHE A 68 6.70 -12.02 13.82
CA PHE A 68 8.11 -11.97 14.21
C PHE A 68 8.37 -10.90 15.28
N THR A 69 7.79 -9.71 15.12
CA THR A 69 7.91 -8.59 16.08
C THR A 69 7.39 -8.97 17.46
N VAL A 70 6.24 -9.64 17.54
CA VAL A 70 5.68 -10.12 18.82
C VAL A 70 6.58 -11.21 19.41
N ALA A 71 7.10 -12.12 18.59
CA ALA A 71 8.00 -13.17 19.04
C ALA A 71 9.33 -12.64 19.61
N SER A 72 9.90 -11.57 19.02
CA SER A 72 11.14 -10.95 19.52
C SER A 72 10.94 -9.99 20.67
N TYR A 73 9.70 -9.63 21.01
CA TYR A 73 9.44 -8.64 22.06
C TYR A 73 9.94 -9.12 23.43
N SER A 74 9.91 -10.43 23.67
CA SER A 74 10.47 -11.07 24.87
C SER A 74 11.97 -10.81 25.06
N MET A 75 12.72 -10.58 23.98
CA MET A 75 14.16 -10.25 24.05
C MET A 75 14.43 -8.88 24.67
N LEU A 76 13.41 -8.00 24.73
CA LEU A 76 13.50 -6.69 25.38
C LEU A 76 13.12 -6.76 26.87
N PHE A 77 12.75 -7.93 27.39
CA PHE A 77 12.44 -8.11 28.80
C PHE A 77 13.48 -8.99 29.50
N PRO A 78 13.69 -8.79 30.80
CA PRO A 78 14.53 -9.68 31.59
C PRO A 78 13.96 -11.10 31.58
N ASP A 79 14.82 -12.10 31.33
CA ASP A 79 14.42 -13.50 31.45
C ASP A 79 14.27 -13.87 32.94
N PRO A 80 13.04 -14.14 33.42
CA PRO A 80 12.81 -14.49 34.81
C PRO A 80 13.51 -15.80 35.21
N THR A 81 13.80 -16.68 34.25
CA THR A 81 14.46 -17.96 34.51
C THR A 81 15.96 -17.78 34.77
N GLN A 82 16.62 -16.89 34.02
CA GLN A 82 18.02 -16.55 34.27
C GLN A 82 18.21 -15.87 35.63
N HIS A 83 17.28 -14.99 36.02
CA HIS A 83 17.32 -14.37 37.34
C HIS A 83 17.18 -15.41 38.46
N THR A 84 16.25 -16.36 38.30
CA THR A 84 16.04 -17.45 39.26
C THR A 84 17.25 -18.39 39.34
N ALA A 85 17.86 -18.73 38.20
CA ALA A 85 19.06 -19.57 38.15
C ALA A 85 20.28 -18.88 38.81
N ALA A 86 20.45 -17.56 38.62
CA ALA A 86 21.49 -16.78 39.28
C ALA A 86 21.28 -16.73 40.81
N LEU A 87 20.03 -16.60 41.28
CA LEU A 87 19.72 -16.64 42.71
C LEU A 87 19.94 -18.05 43.29
N LEU A 88 19.54 -19.11 42.58
CA LEU A 88 19.75 -20.49 43.00
C LEU A 88 21.24 -20.85 43.10
N THR A 89 22.06 -20.44 42.13
CA THR A 89 23.51 -20.63 42.18
C THR A 89 24.14 -19.88 43.35
N THR A 90 23.65 -18.68 43.66
CA THR A 90 24.07 -17.91 44.85
C THR A 90 23.67 -18.62 46.15
N LEU A 91 22.45 -19.17 46.24
CA LEU A 91 21.99 -19.95 47.39
C LEU A 91 22.77 -21.25 47.60
N ILE A 92 23.13 -21.95 46.52
CA ILE A 92 23.98 -23.15 46.57
C ILE A 92 25.40 -22.76 47.01
N ALA A 93 25.95 -21.65 46.52
CA ALA A 93 27.25 -21.17 46.97
C ALA A 93 27.24 -20.83 48.48
N LEU A 94 26.16 -20.24 48.99
CA LEU A 94 25.96 -19.97 50.42
C LEU A 94 25.88 -21.24 51.27
N SER A 95 25.23 -22.30 50.77
CA SER A 95 25.08 -23.56 51.52
C SER A 95 26.37 -24.37 51.59
N VAL A 96 27.25 -24.25 50.58
CA VAL A 96 28.52 -24.98 50.51
C VAL A 96 29.65 -24.26 51.26
N ASN A 97 29.73 -22.92 51.22
CA ASN A 97 30.87 -22.17 51.76
C ASN A 97 30.78 -21.74 53.23
N GLY A 98 29.64 -21.95 53.91
CA GLY A 98 29.49 -21.72 55.34
C GLY A 98 29.70 -20.27 55.80
N SER A 99 28.62 -19.59 56.18
CA SER A 99 28.58 -18.39 57.05
C SER A 99 29.49 -17.20 56.72
N GLN A 100 30.13 -17.13 55.56
CA GLN A 100 30.76 -15.88 55.13
C GLN A 100 29.66 -14.90 54.74
N ALA A 101 29.70 -13.70 55.29
CA ALA A 101 28.78 -12.61 54.95
C ALA A 101 29.02 -12.17 53.51
N ILE A 102 28.42 -12.90 52.56
CA ILE A 102 28.46 -12.56 51.14
C ILE A 102 27.47 -11.42 50.94
N VAL A 103 27.98 -10.26 50.54
CA VAL A 103 27.19 -9.13 50.05
C VAL A 103 26.33 -9.63 48.89
N ILE A 104 25.01 -9.66 49.07
CA ILE A 104 24.08 -9.97 47.98
C ILE A 104 24.28 -8.85 46.94
N PRO A 105 24.82 -9.13 45.74
CA PRO A 105 24.97 -8.12 44.73
C PRO A 105 23.58 -7.60 44.37
N ALA A 106 23.42 -6.28 44.28
CA ALA A 106 22.19 -5.70 43.76
C ALA A 106 21.87 -6.35 42.41
N PRO A 107 20.59 -6.69 42.13
CA PRO A 107 20.23 -7.34 40.88
C PRO A 107 20.76 -6.51 39.71
N PRO A 108 21.45 -7.13 38.73
CA PRO A 108 21.97 -6.39 37.58
C PRO A 108 20.80 -5.68 36.90
N VAL A 109 20.97 -4.38 36.63
CA VAL A 109 20.00 -3.61 35.85
C VAL A 109 19.88 -4.25 34.47
N PHE A 110 18.68 -4.70 34.12
CA PHE A 110 18.46 -5.31 32.82
C PHE A 110 18.74 -4.30 31.72
N GLN A 111 19.63 -4.67 30.80
CA GLN A 111 19.88 -3.94 29.57
C GLN A 111 19.69 -4.90 28.40
N ALA A 112 18.73 -4.57 27.53
CA ALA A 112 18.52 -5.33 26.31
C ALA A 112 19.77 -5.25 25.42
N SER A 113 20.11 -6.37 24.78
CA SER A 113 21.27 -6.40 23.88
C SER A 113 21.06 -5.42 22.71
N THR A 114 22.13 -4.77 22.25
CA THR A 114 22.07 -3.86 21.11
C THR A 114 21.50 -4.55 19.86
N ALA A 115 21.78 -5.86 19.70
CA ALA A 115 21.20 -6.69 18.65
C ALA A 115 19.67 -6.82 18.78
N ALA A 116 19.16 -7.11 19.99
CA ALA A 116 17.72 -7.22 20.22
C ALA A 116 16.97 -5.91 19.94
N VAL A 117 17.55 -4.78 20.35
CA VAL A 117 17.00 -3.44 20.06
C VAL A 117 17.00 -3.18 18.54
N CYS A 118 18.10 -3.50 17.85
CA CYS A 118 18.23 -3.31 16.41
C CYS A 118 17.21 -4.16 15.62
N ILE A 119 17.07 -5.44 15.95
CA ILE A 119 16.12 -6.37 15.30
C ILE A 119 14.68 -5.84 15.44
N ASN A 120 14.27 -5.50 16.66
CA ASN A 120 12.91 -5.01 16.91
C ASN A 120 12.67 -3.65 16.22
N ALA A 121 13.66 -2.75 16.22
CA ALA A 121 13.55 -1.48 15.48
C ALA A 121 13.40 -1.70 13.97
N LEU A 122 14.21 -2.57 13.36
CA LEU A 122 14.13 -2.89 11.93
C LEU A 122 12.77 -3.48 11.56
N TRP A 123 12.24 -4.40 12.36
CA TRP A 123 10.93 -5.00 12.11
C TRP A 123 9.77 -4.03 12.33
N ILE A 124 9.82 -3.17 13.35
CA ILE A 124 8.80 -2.12 13.55
C ILE A 124 8.82 -1.11 12.40
N ILE A 125 10.00 -0.66 11.95
CA ILE A 125 10.11 0.27 10.81
C ILE A 125 9.60 -0.41 9.53
N SER A 126 9.98 -1.67 9.30
CA SER A 126 9.46 -2.47 8.20
C SER A 126 7.92 -2.50 8.23
N LEU A 127 7.32 -2.84 9.38
CA LEU A 127 5.88 -2.91 9.57
C LEU A 127 5.20 -1.55 9.29
N PHE A 128 5.77 -0.46 9.80
CA PHE A 128 5.26 0.89 9.56
C PHE A 128 5.27 1.25 8.07
N LEU A 129 6.37 0.97 7.37
CA LEU A 129 6.48 1.21 5.92
C LEU A 129 5.50 0.35 5.12
N ALA A 130 5.25 -0.89 5.53
CA ALA A 130 4.22 -1.75 4.94
C ALA A 130 2.83 -1.12 5.13
N LEU A 131 2.48 -0.69 6.34
CA LEU A 131 1.18 -0.04 6.58
C LEU A 131 1.04 1.29 5.80
N ALA A 132 2.10 2.07 5.69
CA ALA A 132 2.10 3.29 4.87
C ALA A 132 1.88 2.97 3.38
N CYS A 133 2.49 1.89 2.86
CA CYS A 133 2.26 1.38 1.51
C CYS A 133 0.79 0.98 1.31
N ALA A 134 0.20 0.24 2.25
CA ALA A 134 -1.22 -0.13 2.20
C ALA A 134 -2.12 1.10 2.18
N LEU A 135 -1.89 2.07 3.07
CA LEU A 135 -2.66 3.31 3.11
C LEU A 135 -2.56 4.08 1.79
N ALA A 136 -1.35 4.23 1.23
CA ALA A 136 -1.16 4.89 -0.05
C ALA A 136 -1.85 4.14 -1.20
N ALA A 137 -1.82 2.81 -1.23
CA ALA A 137 -2.57 2.00 -2.19
C ALA A 137 -4.08 2.24 -2.07
N THR A 138 -4.62 2.31 -0.85
CA THR A 138 -6.05 2.62 -0.65
C THR A 138 -6.43 4.03 -1.11
N LEU A 139 -5.55 5.02 -0.93
CA LEU A 139 -5.76 6.39 -1.44
C LEU A 139 -5.81 6.39 -2.97
N VAL A 140 -4.90 5.68 -3.64
CA VAL A 140 -4.92 5.53 -5.11
C VAL A 140 -6.21 4.85 -5.56
N GLN A 141 -6.69 3.82 -4.86
CA GLN A 141 -7.98 3.19 -5.16
C GLN A 141 -9.17 4.15 -4.98
N GLN A 142 -9.21 4.89 -3.87
CA GLN A 142 -10.28 5.86 -3.61
C GLN A 142 -10.31 6.95 -4.68
N TRP A 143 -9.13 7.46 -5.03
CA TRP A 143 -8.98 8.45 -6.09
C TRP A 143 -9.41 7.88 -7.45
N THR A 144 -8.98 6.67 -7.80
CA THR A 144 -9.32 6.01 -9.08
C THR A 144 -10.83 5.80 -9.21
N ARG A 145 -11.50 5.38 -8.13
CA ARG A 145 -12.97 5.29 -8.06
C ARG A 145 -13.63 6.65 -8.24
N ARG A 146 -13.09 7.69 -7.60
CA ARG A 146 -13.59 9.07 -7.75
C ARG A 146 -13.44 9.55 -9.19
N TYR A 147 -12.28 9.34 -9.79
CA TYR A 147 -11.99 9.70 -11.18
C TYR A 147 -12.97 9.00 -12.14
N ALA A 148 -13.12 7.69 -12.02
CA ALA A 148 -14.07 6.90 -12.82
C ALA A 148 -15.50 7.47 -12.74
N HIS A 149 -15.96 7.78 -11.53
CA HIS A 149 -17.29 8.37 -11.32
C HIS A 149 -17.44 9.74 -12.00
N HIS A 150 -16.42 10.59 -11.98
CA HIS A 150 -16.50 11.92 -12.60
C HIS A 150 -16.45 11.85 -14.13
N VAL A 151 -15.63 10.96 -14.69
CA VAL A 151 -15.52 10.79 -16.14
C VAL A 151 -16.77 10.12 -16.71
N GLN A 152 -17.38 9.17 -15.99
CA GLN A 152 -18.59 8.44 -16.44
C GLN A 152 -19.91 9.19 -16.18
N ARG A 153 -19.88 10.35 -15.52
CA ARG A 153 -21.10 11.11 -15.23
C ARG A 153 -21.78 11.59 -16.51
N ARG A 154 -23.06 11.26 -16.68
CA ARG A 154 -23.84 11.63 -17.87
C ARG A 154 -24.14 13.13 -17.85
N ALA A 155 -23.52 13.85 -18.77
CA ALA A 155 -23.68 15.29 -18.99
C ALA A 155 -23.35 15.62 -20.47
N PRO A 156 -23.77 16.78 -20.99
CA PRO A 156 -23.45 17.19 -22.35
C PRO A 156 -21.93 17.24 -22.62
N PRO A 157 -21.47 16.91 -23.85
CA PRO A 157 -20.05 16.86 -24.18
C PRO A 157 -19.31 18.18 -23.88
N HIS A 158 -19.90 19.34 -24.22
CA HIS A 158 -19.31 20.65 -23.94
C HIS A 158 -19.09 20.96 -22.46
N ILE A 159 -19.82 20.30 -21.54
CA ILE A 159 -19.62 20.45 -20.09
C ILE A 159 -18.61 19.43 -19.57
N ARG A 160 -18.67 18.18 -20.06
CA ARG A 160 -17.79 17.08 -19.62
C ARG A 160 -16.34 17.25 -20.07
N GLY A 161 -16.15 17.72 -21.29
CA GLY A 161 -14.85 17.86 -21.93
C GLY A 161 -13.85 18.70 -21.12
N PRO A 162 -14.18 19.94 -20.75
CA PRO A 162 -13.32 20.79 -19.93
C PRO A 162 -12.99 20.17 -18.56
N VAL A 163 -13.99 19.57 -17.90
CA VAL A 163 -13.82 18.91 -16.58
C VAL A 163 -12.84 17.74 -16.69
N HIS A 164 -12.96 16.93 -17.73
CA HIS A 164 -12.03 15.83 -18.00
C HIS A 164 -10.59 16.34 -18.21
N VAL A 165 -10.40 17.40 -19.01
CA VAL A 165 -9.07 18.00 -19.23
C VAL A 165 -8.44 18.48 -17.92
N VAL A 166 -9.21 19.15 -17.05
CA VAL A 166 -8.74 19.59 -15.73
C VAL A 166 -8.35 18.41 -14.85
N LEU A 167 -9.15 17.33 -14.84
CA LEU A 167 -8.84 16.12 -14.08
C LEU A 167 -7.56 15.44 -14.57
N VAL A 168 -7.38 15.29 -15.89
CA VAL A 168 -6.18 14.69 -16.49
C VAL A 168 -4.95 15.56 -16.25
N MET A 169 -5.10 16.88 -16.29
CA MET A 169 -4.02 17.82 -15.99
C MET A 169 -3.64 17.76 -14.50
N GLY A 170 -4.62 17.71 -13.61
CA GLY A 170 -4.41 17.51 -12.17
C GLY A 170 -3.70 16.19 -11.86
N LEU A 171 -4.05 15.14 -12.59
CA LEU A 171 -3.42 13.82 -12.52
C LEU A 171 -1.96 13.81 -12.98
N ARG A 172 -1.62 14.55 -14.04
CA ARG A 172 -0.23 14.77 -14.46
C ARG A 172 0.53 15.59 -13.43
N ARG A 173 -0.09 16.64 -12.87
CA ARG A 173 0.51 17.52 -11.85
C ARG A 173 0.76 16.82 -10.52
N PHE A 174 -0.17 15.96 -10.08
CA PHE A 174 -0.04 15.14 -8.88
C PHE A 174 0.97 13.99 -9.06
N GLY A 175 1.36 13.68 -10.30
CA GLY A 175 2.38 12.68 -10.58
C GLY A 175 1.94 11.28 -10.19
N MET A 176 0.71 10.86 -10.52
CA MET A 176 0.21 9.56 -10.03
C MET A 176 1.05 8.36 -10.47
N LYS A 177 1.76 8.46 -11.59
CA LYS A 177 2.78 7.46 -11.98
C LYS A 177 3.93 7.40 -10.96
N GLN A 178 4.39 8.56 -10.48
CA GLN A 178 5.42 8.65 -9.44
C GLN A 178 4.88 8.16 -8.09
N ALA A 179 3.61 8.45 -7.77
CA ALA A 179 2.98 7.94 -6.55
C ALA A 179 2.93 6.41 -6.54
N VAL A 180 2.44 5.77 -7.62
CA VAL A 180 2.42 4.30 -7.74
C VAL A 180 3.83 3.72 -7.67
N ALA A 181 4.81 4.33 -8.34
CA ALA A 181 6.20 3.90 -8.25
C ALA A 181 6.75 4.02 -6.82
N ALA A 182 6.46 5.12 -6.12
CA ALA A 182 6.89 5.34 -4.73
C ALA A 182 6.27 4.32 -3.77
N ILE A 183 5.00 3.92 -3.97
CA ILE A 183 4.34 2.85 -3.21
C ILE A 183 5.14 1.54 -3.34
N ILE A 184 5.44 1.14 -4.58
CA ILE A 184 6.21 -0.07 -4.85
C ILE A 184 7.62 0.02 -4.26
N CYS A 185 8.32 1.15 -4.40
CA CYS A 185 9.65 1.34 -3.80
C CYS A 185 9.59 1.24 -2.26
N THR A 186 8.59 1.85 -1.64
CA THR A 186 8.39 1.81 -0.17
C THR A 186 8.18 0.37 0.30
N LEU A 187 7.41 -0.42 -0.45
CA LEU A 187 7.20 -1.84 -0.17
C LEU A 187 8.50 -2.64 -0.26
N HIS A 188 9.31 -2.41 -1.29
CA HIS A 188 10.59 -3.10 -1.44
C HIS A 188 11.57 -2.74 -0.31
N ILE A 189 11.61 -1.47 0.09
CA ILE A 189 12.41 -1.01 1.23
C ILE A 189 11.96 -1.72 2.51
N SER A 190 10.65 -1.77 2.76
CA SER A 190 10.05 -2.48 3.89
C SER A 190 10.48 -3.96 3.94
N VAL A 191 10.35 -4.69 2.82
CA VAL A 191 10.81 -6.09 2.71
C VAL A 191 12.32 -6.22 2.96
N GLY A 192 13.12 -5.30 2.42
CA GLY A 192 14.57 -5.27 2.65
C GLY A 192 14.95 -5.10 4.12
N LEU A 193 14.27 -4.19 4.85
CA LEU A 193 14.48 -4.01 6.30
C LEU A 193 14.11 -5.27 7.09
N PHE A 194 13.00 -5.94 6.74
CA PHE A 194 12.61 -7.18 7.39
C PHE A 194 13.68 -8.28 7.24
N LEU A 195 14.17 -8.48 6.01
CA LEU A 195 15.22 -9.46 5.72
C LEU A 195 16.54 -9.13 6.43
N ALA A 196 16.91 -7.85 6.50
CA ALA A 196 18.07 -7.42 7.26
C ALA A 196 17.93 -7.76 8.76
N GLY A 197 16.76 -7.49 9.35
CA GLY A 197 16.47 -7.88 10.73
C GLY A 197 16.51 -9.40 10.95
N LEU A 198 16.02 -10.18 9.99
CA LEU A 198 16.10 -11.64 10.03
C LEU A 198 17.56 -12.15 9.99
N GLY A 199 18.41 -11.53 9.18
CA GLY A 199 19.84 -11.85 9.12
C GLY A 199 20.54 -11.60 10.46
N VAL A 200 20.28 -10.45 11.08
CA VAL A 200 20.81 -10.13 12.42
C VAL A 200 20.27 -11.12 13.46
N TYR A 201 18.98 -11.42 13.43
CA TYR A 201 18.35 -12.40 14.32
C TYR A 201 19.03 -13.77 14.25
N MET A 202 19.24 -14.31 13.04
CA MET A 202 19.93 -15.58 12.85
C MET A 202 21.38 -15.54 13.33
N SER A 203 22.10 -14.43 13.11
CA SER A 203 23.48 -14.28 13.59
C SER A 203 23.58 -14.19 15.12
N SER A 204 22.56 -13.66 15.79
CA SER A 204 22.51 -13.56 17.26
C SER A 204 22.06 -14.86 17.95
N ALA A 205 21.48 -15.78 17.18
CA ALA A 205 20.98 -17.07 17.67
C ALA A 205 22.05 -18.18 17.64
N ASN A 206 23.21 -17.92 17.05
CA ASN A 206 24.33 -18.86 16.88
C ASN A 206 25.54 -18.40 17.71
#